data_AF-A0A0S8EC68-F1
#
_entry.id   AF-A0A0S8EC68-F1
#
_cell.length_a   1.000
_cell.length_b   1.000
_cell.length_c   1.000
_cell.angle_alpha   90.00
_cell.angle_beta   90.00
_cell.angle_gamma   90.00
#
_symmetry.space_group_name_H-M   'P 1'
#
loop_
_entity.id
_entity.type
_entity.pdbx_description
1 polymer ?
#
loop_
_entity_poly.entity_id
_entity_poly.type
_entity_poly.pdbx_seq_one_letter_code
_entity_poly.pdbx_strand_id
1 'polypeptide(L)'
;MKRAQRIILTGFSGTGKSEVARLVADRLGWQAVDSDDVIVQKAGKPIPAIFGEDGEPHFRSLEHNVLRQLCSQPEMVIAAGGGAILSADNRRLMAQGGFIVCLEARPETILARLRPQFESDPVARPLLATPDSLGRIRELKSFRQPYYALADHTVHTDGLSMEQVAAEVVHAWQQLSPTALEDKGRVAALATAPSAREANAPYRQPSGAACVVQTSSAAYPVFVAWGALADLGRRMAEAGLAGRAYLISDSMVHARWGTAAEEALQAAGFRVASHVVPAGETSKSLETAAAIYDWLVSQRAERGEAIVPLGGGMVCDLAGFVAATFLRGLPLVHVPTSLLAMVDAAIGGKVAVNHREAKNLIGAFYQPRLVLADVSTLQSLPPRELTAGWAEVIKHALIMDEELLRLLEEKAEAAVSLEPAVTTEVISRSVALKAAVVSEDEREETGRRTILNYGHTIGHGLETAAEYADMLHGEAVAVGMAGAARIACRMGLLPPDLAERQDALIARFGLPLRASGLDAAKVLAAMTLDKKIKGGAIRWVLLEDIGRPVIRQDVPPELVEEVVGELLSA
;
A
#
# COMPACT_ATOMS: atom_id res chain seq x y z
N MET A 1 25.57 30.07 -21.91
CA MET A 1 24.22 29.50 -21.66
C MET A 1 23.50 30.37 -20.63
N LYS A 2 22.18 30.55 -20.74
CA LYS A 2 21.41 31.36 -19.77
C LYS A 2 21.28 30.59 -18.46
N ARG A 3 21.59 31.24 -17.33
CA ARG A 3 21.39 30.68 -15.98
C ARG A 3 19.98 30.98 -15.49
N ALA A 4 19.49 30.18 -14.54
CA ALA A 4 18.22 30.48 -13.87
C ALA A 4 18.31 31.80 -13.14
N GLN A 5 17.29 32.64 -13.27
CA GLN A 5 17.21 33.92 -12.54
C GLN A 5 16.50 33.77 -11.19
N ARG A 6 16.19 32.54 -10.79
CA ARG A 6 15.57 32.22 -9.51
C ARG A 6 16.18 30.95 -8.94
N ILE A 7 16.43 30.94 -7.64
CA ILE A 7 16.77 29.73 -6.89
C ILE A 7 15.61 29.45 -5.94
N ILE A 8 15.08 28.23 -5.97
CA ILE A 8 13.98 27.80 -5.11
C ILE A 8 14.54 26.76 -4.16
N LEU A 9 14.58 27.08 -2.87
CA LEU A 9 14.98 26.15 -1.82
C LEU A 9 13.75 25.39 -1.34
N THR A 10 13.77 24.07 -1.51
CA THR A 10 12.78 23.13 -0.99
C THR A 10 13.41 22.18 0.04
N GLY A 11 12.63 21.25 0.58
CA GLY A 11 13.06 20.32 1.62
C GLY A 11 12.24 20.45 2.91
N PHE A 12 12.43 19.49 3.80
CA PHE A 12 11.64 19.37 5.04
C PHE A 12 11.81 20.60 5.97
N SER A 13 10.85 20.89 6.85
CA SER A 13 11.01 21.97 7.85
C SER A 13 12.19 21.66 8.78
N GLY A 14 13.03 22.63 9.10
CA GLY A 14 14.23 22.40 9.93
C GLY A 14 15.51 22.05 9.16
N THR A 15 15.47 22.04 7.81
CA THR A 15 16.67 21.86 6.98
C THR A 15 17.48 23.14 6.75
N GLY A 16 17.02 24.31 7.23
CA GLY A 16 17.74 25.59 7.15
C GLY A 16 17.36 26.51 5.99
N LYS A 17 16.29 26.21 5.22
CA LYS A 17 15.89 26.94 4.00
C LYS A 17 15.92 28.47 4.12
N SER A 18 15.26 29.05 5.12
CA SER A 18 15.11 30.51 5.27
C SER A 18 16.44 31.21 5.52
N GLU A 19 17.35 30.56 6.25
CA GLU A 19 18.68 31.07 6.53
C GLU A 19 19.60 30.93 5.33
N VAL A 20 19.61 29.74 4.70
CA VAL A 20 20.37 29.48 3.48
C VAL A 20 19.90 30.41 2.34
N ALA A 21 18.60 30.71 2.24
CA ALA A 21 18.08 31.63 1.24
C ALA A 21 18.72 33.02 1.36
N ARG A 22 18.82 33.56 2.58
CA ARG A 22 19.47 34.85 2.86
C ARG A 22 20.95 34.81 2.48
N LEU A 23 21.68 33.79 2.93
CA LEU A 23 23.11 33.66 2.64
C LEU A 23 23.41 33.49 1.15
N VAL A 24 22.57 32.76 0.41
CA VAL A 24 22.70 32.61 -1.05
C VAL A 24 22.40 33.93 -1.75
N ALA A 25 21.35 34.64 -1.32
CA ALA A 25 20.98 35.93 -1.90
C ALA A 25 22.08 36.98 -1.69
N ASP A 26 22.64 37.07 -0.49
CA ASP A 26 23.76 37.98 -0.18
C ASP A 26 24.98 37.73 -1.09
N ARG A 27 25.28 36.46 -1.37
CA ARG A 27 26.39 36.06 -2.26
C ARG A 27 26.15 36.40 -3.73
N LEU A 28 24.88 36.38 -4.16
CA LEU A 28 24.49 36.64 -5.54
C LEU A 28 24.10 38.10 -5.78
N GLY A 29 23.94 38.90 -4.72
CA GLY A 29 23.35 40.25 -4.80
C GLY A 29 21.86 40.22 -5.14
N TRP A 30 21.16 39.16 -4.75
CA TRP A 30 19.75 38.90 -5.08
C TRP A 30 18.84 39.17 -3.87
N GLN A 31 17.53 39.06 -4.05
CA GLN A 31 16.57 39.17 -2.93
C GLN A 31 16.23 37.79 -2.37
N ALA A 32 16.30 37.63 -1.04
CA ALA A 32 15.81 36.45 -0.33
C ALA A 32 14.40 36.65 0.20
N VAL A 33 13.53 35.66 0.00
CA VAL A 33 12.17 35.67 0.55
C VAL A 33 11.78 34.28 1.05
N ASP A 34 11.20 34.20 2.25
CA ASP A 34 10.50 33.01 2.72
C ASP A 34 9.01 33.11 2.34
N SER A 35 8.49 32.10 1.65
CA SER A 35 7.09 32.09 1.24
C SER A 35 6.13 32.06 2.42
N ASP A 36 6.50 31.40 3.52
CA ASP A 36 5.67 31.27 4.71
C ASP A 36 5.49 32.65 5.38
N ASP A 37 6.56 33.47 5.42
CA ASP A 37 6.51 34.83 5.96
C ASP A 37 5.57 35.74 5.14
N VAL A 38 5.61 35.64 3.81
CA VAL A 38 4.72 36.41 2.93
C VAL A 38 3.26 35.97 3.09
N ILE A 39 3.01 34.69 3.33
CA ILE A 39 1.66 34.18 3.62
C ILE A 39 1.15 34.77 4.94
N VAL A 40 1.95 34.74 6.01
CA VAL A 40 1.59 35.33 7.32
C VAL A 40 1.30 36.82 7.19
N GLN A 41 2.15 37.56 6.47
CA GLN A 41 1.96 39.00 6.25
C GLN A 41 0.65 39.30 5.51
N LYS A 42 0.31 38.51 4.48
CA LYS A 42 -0.92 38.70 3.69
C LYS A 42 -2.19 38.27 4.43
N ALA A 43 -2.11 37.19 5.21
CA ALA A 43 -3.24 36.68 5.96
C ALA A 43 -3.52 37.49 7.23
N GLY A 44 -2.51 38.22 7.74
CA GLY A 44 -2.62 38.98 8.99
C GLY A 44 -2.68 38.11 10.25
N LYS A 45 -2.43 36.81 10.13
CA LYS A 45 -2.45 35.81 11.21
C LYS A 45 -1.42 34.71 10.97
N PRO A 46 -0.92 34.05 12.03
CA PRO A 46 0.11 33.01 11.90
C PRO A 46 -0.46 31.75 11.23
N ILE A 47 0.39 30.98 10.56
CA ILE A 47 -0.01 29.78 9.80
C ILE A 47 -0.89 28.81 10.61
N PRO A 48 -0.58 28.46 11.88
CA PRO A 48 -1.45 27.61 12.68
C PRO A 48 -2.89 28.15 12.83
N ALA A 49 -3.06 29.48 12.94
CA ALA A 49 -4.38 30.10 12.98
C ALA A 49 -5.09 30.05 11.62
N ILE A 50 -4.37 30.20 10.50
CA ILE A 50 -4.94 30.02 9.16
C ILE A 50 -5.50 28.59 9.00
N PHE A 51 -4.73 27.59 9.43
CA PHE A 51 -5.17 26.18 9.39
C PHE A 51 -6.39 25.93 10.29
N GLY A 52 -6.41 26.50 11.50
CA GLY A 52 -7.50 26.32 12.46
C GLY A 52 -8.79 27.06 12.10
N GLU A 53 -8.69 28.28 11.57
CA GLU A 53 -9.84 29.16 11.32
C GLU A 53 -10.35 29.07 9.87
N ASP A 54 -9.45 29.05 8.89
CA ASP A 54 -9.81 29.13 7.45
C ASP A 54 -9.67 27.79 6.73
N GLY A 55 -9.03 26.81 7.38
CA GLY A 55 -8.80 25.46 6.86
C GLY A 55 -7.62 25.35 5.89
N GLU A 56 -7.14 24.12 5.72
CA GLU A 56 -6.02 23.80 4.82
C GLU A 56 -6.25 24.23 3.36
N PRO A 57 -7.43 24.06 2.73
CA PRO A 57 -7.63 24.46 1.33
C PRO A 57 -7.38 25.96 1.10
N HIS A 58 -7.75 26.80 2.07
CA HIS A 58 -7.49 28.24 2.02
C HIS A 58 -6.00 28.54 2.09
N PHE A 59 -5.29 27.93 3.05
CA PHE A 59 -3.84 28.03 3.16
C PHE A 59 -3.14 27.62 1.85
N ARG A 60 -3.55 26.50 1.23
CA ARG A 60 -2.96 26.04 -0.04
C ARG A 60 -3.22 26.99 -1.20
N SER A 61 -4.36 27.66 -1.22
CA SER A 61 -4.65 28.72 -2.20
C SER A 61 -3.74 29.94 -2.00
N LEU A 62 -3.53 30.35 -0.75
CA LEU A 62 -2.58 31.43 -0.41
C LEU A 62 -1.15 31.03 -0.80
N GLU A 63 -0.70 29.83 -0.46
CA GLU A 63 0.61 29.27 -0.80
C GLU A 63 0.86 29.30 -2.31
N HIS A 64 -0.11 28.85 -3.12
CA HIS A 64 -0.02 28.91 -4.58
C HIS A 64 0.07 30.36 -5.10
N ASN A 65 -0.78 31.26 -4.60
CA ASN A 65 -0.81 32.65 -5.03
C ASN A 65 0.47 33.42 -4.68
N VAL A 66 1.03 33.17 -3.48
CA VAL A 66 2.31 33.72 -3.05
C VAL A 66 3.43 33.22 -3.96
N LEU A 67 3.52 31.90 -4.19
CA LEU A 67 4.55 31.35 -5.08
C LEU A 67 4.44 31.88 -6.51
N ARG A 68 3.23 32.03 -7.05
CA ARG A 68 3.01 32.63 -8.38
C ARG A 68 3.57 34.06 -8.46
N GLN A 69 3.36 34.87 -7.43
CA GLN A 69 3.89 36.24 -7.37
C GLN A 69 5.41 36.27 -7.20
N LEU A 70 5.97 35.39 -6.37
CA LEU A 70 7.42 35.35 -6.15
C LEU A 70 8.15 34.83 -7.39
N CYS A 71 7.60 33.80 -8.05
CA CYS A 71 8.19 33.21 -9.25
C CYS A 71 8.08 34.13 -10.49
N SER A 72 7.28 35.20 -10.47
CA SER A 72 7.23 36.17 -11.57
C SER A 72 8.36 37.20 -11.54
N GLN A 73 9.11 37.29 -10.44
CA GLN A 73 10.21 38.25 -10.29
C GLN A 73 11.56 37.58 -10.63
N PRO A 74 12.49 38.30 -11.28
CA PRO A 74 13.86 37.83 -11.48
C PRO A 74 14.72 38.10 -10.24
N GLU A 75 15.89 37.45 -10.16
CA GLU A 75 16.92 37.66 -9.14
C GLU A 75 16.43 37.41 -7.70
N MET A 76 15.74 36.28 -7.53
CA MET A 76 15.13 35.85 -6.27
C MET A 76 15.70 34.53 -5.76
N VAL A 77 15.88 34.43 -4.44
CA VAL A 77 16.09 33.18 -3.71
C VAL A 77 14.89 32.94 -2.81
N ILE A 78 14.08 31.94 -3.16
CA ILE A 78 12.80 31.66 -2.51
C ILE A 78 12.96 30.46 -1.59
N ALA A 79 12.83 30.65 -0.28
CA ALA A 79 12.62 29.54 0.65
C ALA A 79 11.15 29.13 0.60
N ALA A 80 10.86 28.00 -0.06
CA ALA A 80 9.50 27.52 -0.19
C ALA A 80 9.08 26.72 1.05
N GLY A 81 7.81 26.88 1.45
CA GLY A 81 7.19 26.08 2.49
C GLY A 81 7.39 24.58 2.26
N GLY A 82 7.59 23.81 3.33
CA GLY A 82 7.96 22.39 3.22
C GLY A 82 6.94 21.50 2.49
N GLY A 83 5.68 21.97 2.39
CA GLY A 83 4.59 21.33 1.64
C GLY A 83 4.34 21.93 0.26
N ALA A 84 5.03 23.00 -0.13
CA ALA A 84 4.70 23.70 -1.38
C ALA A 84 5.01 22.87 -2.63
N ILE A 85 6.03 22.01 -2.57
CA ILE A 85 6.43 21.06 -3.63
C ILE A 85 5.36 19.98 -3.91
N LEU A 86 4.37 19.83 -3.02
CA LEU A 86 3.34 18.79 -3.12
C LEU A 86 2.32 19.08 -4.24
N SER A 87 2.09 20.36 -4.54
CA SER A 87 1.19 20.78 -5.63
C SER A 87 1.88 20.71 -6.99
N ALA A 88 1.27 20.03 -7.96
CA ALA A 88 1.78 19.97 -9.33
C ALA A 88 1.89 21.37 -9.97
N ASP A 89 0.93 22.25 -9.69
CA ASP A 89 0.95 23.61 -10.21
C ASP A 89 2.06 24.45 -9.57
N ASN A 90 2.34 24.26 -8.27
CA ASN A 90 3.49 24.90 -7.63
C ASN A 90 4.80 24.38 -8.21
N ARG A 91 4.92 23.07 -8.46
CA ARG A 91 6.12 22.50 -9.11
C ARG A 91 6.33 23.10 -10.50
N ARG A 92 5.27 23.21 -11.32
CA ARG A 92 5.33 23.88 -12.63
C ARG A 92 5.82 25.33 -12.49
N LEU A 93 5.24 26.09 -11.58
CA LEU A 93 5.61 27.49 -11.33
C LEU A 93 7.08 27.63 -10.91
N MET A 94 7.53 26.83 -9.95
CA MET A 94 8.91 26.86 -9.44
C MET A 94 9.92 26.41 -10.51
N ALA A 95 9.54 25.45 -11.37
CA ALA A 95 10.39 24.95 -12.45
C ALA A 95 10.57 25.95 -13.60
N GLN A 96 9.55 26.77 -13.86
CA GLN A 96 9.54 27.73 -14.97
C GLN A 96 10.57 28.86 -14.76
N GLY A 97 11.75 28.69 -15.36
CA GLY A 97 12.86 29.66 -15.28
C GLY A 97 13.57 29.72 -13.93
N GLY A 98 13.22 28.82 -13.00
CA GLY A 98 13.87 28.67 -11.69
C GLY A 98 14.74 27.41 -11.62
N PHE A 99 15.69 27.41 -10.69
CA PHE A 99 16.52 26.26 -10.32
C PHE A 99 16.13 25.80 -8.91
N ILE A 100 15.62 24.58 -8.78
CA ILE A 100 15.06 24.03 -7.56
C ILE A 100 16.15 23.21 -6.85
N VAL A 101 16.47 23.59 -5.62
CA VAL A 101 17.44 22.89 -4.78
C VAL A 101 16.75 22.35 -3.53
N CYS A 102 16.82 21.05 -3.30
CA CYS A 102 16.34 20.45 -2.07
C CYS A 102 17.43 20.47 -1.00
N LEU A 103 17.14 21.08 0.15
CA LEU A 103 17.95 20.94 1.35
C LEU A 103 17.49 19.71 2.13
N GLU A 104 18.38 18.72 2.24
CA GLU A 104 18.12 17.41 2.83
C GLU A 104 18.84 17.28 4.18
N ALA A 105 18.22 16.65 5.17
CA ALA A 105 18.81 16.39 6.48
C ALA A 105 18.20 15.12 7.08
N ARG A 106 18.99 14.36 7.84
CA ARG A 106 18.48 13.23 8.60
C ARG A 106 17.37 13.67 9.58
N PRO A 107 16.34 12.82 9.81
CA PRO A 107 15.27 13.10 10.78
C PRO A 107 15.78 13.53 12.16
N GLU A 108 16.87 12.94 12.63
CA GLU A 108 17.51 13.24 13.91
C GLU A 108 18.08 14.68 13.93
N THR A 109 18.73 15.09 12.83
CA THR A 109 19.26 16.45 12.67
C THR A 109 18.13 17.48 12.57
N ILE A 110 17.04 17.13 11.86
CA ILE A 110 15.83 17.96 11.79
C ILE A 110 15.24 18.16 13.19
N LEU A 111 15.06 17.07 13.94
CA LEU A 111 14.52 17.13 15.29
C LEU A 111 15.41 17.97 16.21
N ALA A 112 16.72 17.78 16.17
CA ALA A 112 17.67 18.56 16.96
C ALA A 112 17.59 20.07 16.67
N ARG A 113 17.43 20.45 15.39
CA ARG A 113 17.29 21.86 14.97
C ARG A 113 15.93 22.47 15.34
N LEU A 114 14.88 21.66 15.37
CA LEU A 114 13.53 22.11 15.72
C LEU A 114 13.25 22.07 17.22
N ARG A 115 14.02 21.33 18.02
CA ARG A 115 13.83 21.18 19.47
C ARG A 115 13.69 22.51 20.23
N PRO A 116 14.52 23.54 19.98
CA PRO A 116 14.38 24.83 20.67
C PRO A 116 13.04 25.51 20.38
N GLN A 117 12.46 25.31 19.20
CA GLN A 117 11.16 25.89 18.82
C GLN A 117 9.99 25.14 19.47
N PHE A 118 10.10 23.81 19.61
CA PHE A 118 9.11 23.00 20.33
C PHE A 118 9.06 23.32 21.82
N GLU A 119 10.22 23.59 22.43
CA GLU A 119 10.33 23.96 23.85
C GLU A 119 9.76 25.37 24.13
N SER A 120 9.80 26.28 23.14
CA SER A 120 9.30 27.65 23.29
C SER A 120 7.84 27.87 22.89
N ASP A 121 7.34 27.14 21.88
CA ASP A 121 5.94 27.23 21.40
C ASP A 121 5.53 25.93 20.66
N PRO A 122 4.86 24.99 21.35
CA PRO A 122 4.39 23.73 20.76
C PRO A 122 3.40 23.93 19.59
N VAL A 123 2.71 25.08 19.54
CA VAL A 123 1.66 25.38 18.54
C VAL A 123 2.28 25.87 17.23
N ALA A 124 3.54 26.30 17.22
CA ALA A 124 4.22 26.82 16.03
C ALA A 124 4.34 25.80 14.88
N ARG A 125 4.29 24.49 15.17
CA ARG A 125 4.41 23.40 14.19
C ARG A 125 3.37 22.29 14.47
N PRO A 126 2.07 22.54 14.22
CA PRO A 126 0.98 21.66 14.65
C PRO A 126 1.06 20.25 14.07
N LEU A 127 1.71 20.07 12.90
CA LEU A 127 1.90 18.75 12.26
C LEU A 127 2.96 17.85 12.95
N LEU A 128 3.76 18.40 13.87
CA LEU A 128 4.86 17.72 14.58
C LEU A 128 4.67 17.66 16.11
N ALA A 129 3.56 18.22 16.60
CA ALA A 129 3.21 18.28 18.02
C ALA A 129 2.60 16.95 18.51
N THR A 130 3.36 15.86 18.38
CA THR A 130 2.99 14.49 18.78
C THR A 130 3.96 13.96 19.85
N PRO A 131 3.56 12.98 20.69
CA PRO A 131 4.45 12.36 21.67
C PRO A 131 5.73 11.74 21.06
N ASP A 132 5.65 11.26 19.82
CA ASP A 132 6.80 10.81 19.02
C ASP A 132 7.07 11.75 17.82
N SER A 133 7.71 12.89 18.08
CA SER A 133 8.07 13.84 17.02
C SER A 133 9.07 13.25 16.01
N LEU A 134 9.94 12.32 16.43
CA LEU A 134 10.94 11.71 15.54
C LEU A 134 10.27 10.77 14.52
N GLY A 135 9.37 9.90 14.99
CA GLY A 135 8.54 9.05 14.14
C GLY A 135 7.71 9.88 13.16
N ARG A 136 7.08 10.97 13.64
CA ARG A 136 6.30 11.86 12.76
C ARG A 136 7.15 12.57 11.71
N ILE A 137 8.38 13.00 12.05
CA ILE A 137 9.33 13.54 11.07
C ILE A 137 9.70 12.48 10.03
N ARG A 138 9.99 11.24 10.46
CA ARG A 138 10.33 10.13 9.55
C ARG A 138 9.19 9.83 8.57
N GLU A 139 7.97 9.75 9.07
CA GLU A 139 6.76 9.50 8.29
C GLU A 139 6.54 10.61 7.24
N LEU A 140 6.44 11.86 7.69
CA LEU A 140 6.20 12.99 6.78
C LEU A 140 7.36 13.17 5.78
N LYS A 141 8.60 12.93 6.19
CA LYS A 141 9.76 13.00 5.30
C LYS A 141 9.72 11.87 4.27
N SER A 142 9.42 10.64 4.68
CA SER A 142 9.26 9.49 3.78
C SER A 142 8.18 9.76 2.73
N PHE A 143 7.03 10.29 3.16
CA PHE A 143 5.94 10.70 2.26
C PHE A 143 6.37 11.79 1.27
N ARG A 144 7.13 12.79 1.72
CA ARG A 144 7.57 13.92 0.87
C ARG A 144 8.82 13.64 0.05
N GLN A 145 9.57 12.58 0.35
CA GLN A 145 10.85 12.28 -0.29
C GLN A 145 10.77 12.14 -1.81
N PRO A 146 9.75 11.47 -2.39
CA PRO A 146 9.62 11.38 -3.85
C PRO A 146 9.50 12.74 -4.53
N TYR A 147 8.93 13.74 -3.83
CA TYR A 147 8.79 15.10 -4.33
C TYR A 147 10.07 15.91 -4.19
N TYR A 148 10.79 15.73 -3.08
CA TYR A 148 12.09 16.37 -2.86
C TYR A 148 13.14 15.85 -3.85
N ALA A 149 13.07 14.57 -4.22
CA ALA A 149 13.94 13.95 -5.22
C ALA A 149 13.76 14.51 -6.63
N LEU A 150 12.70 15.28 -6.89
CA LEU A 150 12.48 15.97 -8.16
C LEU A 150 13.34 17.21 -8.32
N ALA A 151 13.93 17.75 -7.23
CA ALA A 151 14.76 18.95 -7.30
C ALA A 151 15.92 18.76 -8.29
N ASP A 152 16.34 19.85 -8.93
CA ASP A 152 17.47 19.83 -9.88
C ASP A 152 18.78 19.47 -9.19
N HIS A 153 18.85 19.73 -7.88
CA HIS A 153 19.97 19.35 -7.04
C HIS A 153 19.53 19.11 -5.59
N THR A 154 20.25 18.26 -4.88
CA THR A 154 20.03 18.01 -3.44
C THR A 154 21.31 18.31 -2.67
N VAL A 155 21.22 19.17 -1.66
CA VAL A 155 22.32 19.46 -0.73
C VAL A 155 22.01 18.79 0.61
N HIS A 156 22.85 17.84 1.02
CA HIS A 156 22.77 17.23 2.34
C HIS A 156 23.38 18.17 3.38
N THR A 157 22.57 18.65 4.31
CA THR A 157 22.93 19.69 5.29
C THR A 157 23.46 19.12 6.61
N ASP A 158 23.54 17.80 6.74
CA ASP A 158 24.11 17.13 7.91
C ASP A 158 25.60 17.46 8.06
N GLY A 159 26.00 17.98 9.22
CA GLY A 159 27.40 18.29 9.54
C GLY A 159 27.99 19.51 8.83
N LEU A 160 27.19 20.25 8.05
CA LEU A 160 27.60 21.49 7.37
C LEU A 160 27.08 22.73 8.10
N SER A 161 27.87 23.81 8.10
CA SER A 161 27.40 25.15 8.48
C SER A 161 26.46 25.72 7.41
N MET A 162 25.62 26.70 7.77
CA MET A 162 24.68 27.30 6.82
C MET A 162 25.41 28.03 5.69
N GLU A 163 26.60 28.57 5.95
CA GLU A 163 27.49 29.17 4.95
C GLU A 163 28.07 28.13 3.99
N GLN A 164 28.39 26.93 4.47
CA GLN A 164 28.83 25.82 3.61
C GLN A 164 27.68 25.34 2.74
N VAL A 165 26.49 25.15 3.31
CA VAL A 165 25.28 24.80 2.53
C VAL A 165 24.98 25.86 1.47
N ALA A 166 25.06 27.16 1.82
CA ALA A 166 24.87 28.25 0.86
C ALA A 166 25.94 28.26 -0.24
N ALA A 167 27.19 27.88 0.08
CA ALA A 167 28.25 27.73 -0.91
C ALA A 167 27.92 26.62 -1.93
N GLU A 168 27.47 25.47 -1.44
CA GLU A 168 27.06 24.34 -2.28
C GLU A 168 25.87 24.70 -3.18
N VAL A 169 24.86 25.41 -2.64
CA VAL A 169 23.72 25.89 -3.45
C VAL A 169 24.19 26.80 -4.59
N VAL A 170 25.05 27.78 -4.29
CA VAL A 170 25.58 28.71 -5.31
C VAL A 170 26.41 27.95 -6.34
N HIS A 171 27.26 27.03 -5.89
CA HIS A 171 28.07 26.19 -6.77
C HIS A 171 27.19 25.36 -7.72
N ALA A 172 26.20 24.65 -7.18
CA ALA A 172 25.25 23.86 -7.95
C ALA A 172 24.47 24.72 -8.96
N TRP A 173 23.99 25.91 -8.56
CA TRP A 173 23.33 26.82 -9.48
C TRP A 173 24.25 27.30 -10.62
N GLN A 174 25.51 27.62 -10.32
CA GLN A 174 26.47 28.06 -11.34
C GLN A 174 26.77 26.97 -12.38
N GLN A 175 26.85 25.71 -11.94
CA GLN A 175 27.24 24.57 -12.77
C GLN A 175 26.05 23.90 -13.48
N LEU A 176 24.93 23.71 -12.78
CA LEU A 176 23.84 22.83 -13.23
C LEU A 176 22.63 23.61 -13.77
N SER A 177 22.42 24.86 -13.37
CA SER A 177 21.24 25.62 -13.82
C SER A 177 21.15 25.82 -15.34
N PRO A 178 22.26 25.99 -16.11
CA PRO A 178 22.16 26.09 -17.56
C PRO A 178 21.59 24.82 -18.20
N THR A 179 22.12 23.66 -17.83
CA THR A 179 21.68 22.35 -18.35
C THR A 179 20.24 22.05 -17.93
N ALA A 180 19.87 22.36 -16.68
CA ALA A 180 18.51 22.18 -16.20
C ALA A 180 17.50 23.01 -17.01
N LEU A 181 17.84 24.23 -17.42
CA LEU A 181 16.95 25.07 -18.23
C LEU A 181 16.85 24.68 -19.70
N GLU A 182 17.83 23.96 -20.23
CA GLU A 182 17.83 23.46 -21.61
C GLU A 182 16.97 22.20 -21.77
N ASP A 183 16.74 21.45 -20.69
CA ASP A 183 15.86 20.29 -20.68
C ASP A 183 14.38 20.68 -20.85
N LYS A 184 13.86 20.47 -22.06
CA LYS A 184 12.46 20.73 -22.42
C LYS A 184 11.46 19.81 -21.71
N GLY A 185 11.90 18.63 -21.28
CA GLY A 185 11.08 17.64 -20.56
C GLY A 185 11.00 17.91 -19.05
N ARG A 186 11.94 18.68 -18.49
CA ARG A 186 12.06 18.98 -17.07
C ARG A 186 10.77 19.47 -16.42
N VAL A 187 10.13 20.49 -16.99
CA VAL A 187 8.90 21.08 -16.39
C VAL A 187 7.76 20.06 -16.39
N ALA A 188 7.64 19.25 -17.44
CA ALA A 188 6.66 18.18 -17.51
C ALA A 188 6.98 17.09 -16.47
N ALA A 189 8.21 16.61 -16.39
CA ALA A 189 8.64 15.60 -15.41
C ALA A 189 8.43 16.05 -13.95
N LEU A 190 8.75 17.31 -13.65
CA LEU A 190 8.49 17.94 -12.36
C LEU A 190 6.98 18.05 -12.07
N ALA A 191 6.15 18.26 -13.08
CA ALA A 191 4.71 18.36 -12.93
C ALA A 191 4.00 17.00 -12.80
N THR A 192 4.48 15.96 -13.49
CA THR A 192 3.87 14.63 -13.60
C THR A 192 4.19 13.70 -12.44
N ALA A 193 5.06 14.10 -11.51
CA ALA A 193 5.13 13.43 -10.23
C ALA A 193 3.73 13.45 -9.57
N PRO A 194 3.28 12.36 -8.92
CA PRO A 194 1.96 12.32 -8.29
C PRO A 194 1.81 13.55 -7.40
N SER A 195 0.70 14.28 -7.45
CA SER A 195 0.55 15.52 -6.67
C SER A 195 0.00 15.16 -5.30
N ALA A 196 0.59 15.67 -4.22
CA ALA A 196 0.11 15.38 -2.87
C ALA A 196 -1.21 16.11 -2.52
N ARG A 197 -1.81 16.83 -3.48
CA ARG A 197 -3.23 17.24 -3.42
C ARG A 197 -4.18 16.03 -3.51
N GLU A 198 -3.72 14.88 -4.00
CA GLU A 198 -4.49 13.63 -4.08
C GLU A 198 -4.46 12.82 -2.77
N ALA A 199 -3.59 13.16 -1.82
CA ALA A 199 -3.45 12.43 -0.55
C ALA A 199 -4.31 12.99 0.61
N ASN A 200 -4.67 14.29 0.57
CA ASN A 200 -5.51 14.93 1.60
C ASN A 200 -6.85 15.50 1.07
N ALA A 201 -7.11 15.46 -0.23
CA ALA A 201 -8.50 15.45 -0.67
C ALA A 201 -9.09 14.10 -0.24
N PRO A 202 -10.34 14.00 0.25
CA PRO A 202 -10.99 12.71 0.38
C PRO A 202 -10.86 12.06 -0.99
N TYR A 203 -10.06 11.00 -1.11
CA TYR A 203 -9.88 10.30 -2.37
C TYR A 203 -11.28 9.94 -2.82
N ARG A 204 -11.75 10.64 -3.86
CA ARG A 204 -13.12 10.47 -4.30
C ARG A 204 -13.14 9.14 -5.00
N GLN A 205 -13.70 8.15 -4.33
CA GLN A 205 -13.89 6.80 -4.85
C GLN A 205 -14.29 6.89 -6.33
N PRO A 206 -13.45 6.42 -7.26
CA PRO A 206 -13.75 6.46 -8.67
C PRO A 206 -15.08 5.79 -8.92
N SER A 207 -15.84 6.29 -9.90
CA SER A 207 -17.13 5.71 -10.23
C SER A 207 -16.98 4.22 -10.55
N GLY A 208 -17.73 3.39 -9.82
CA GLY A 208 -17.72 1.93 -9.95
C GLY A 208 -16.62 1.19 -9.18
N ALA A 209 -15.77 1.87 -8.41
CA ALA A 209 -14.91 1.19 -7.43
C ALA A 209 -15.78 0.63 -6.30
N ALA A 210 -15.44 -0.55 -5.77
CA ALA A 210 -16.09 -1.14 -4.60
C ALA A 210 -15.62 -0.46 -3.31
N CYS A 211 -14.31 -0.19 -3.23
CA CYS A 211 -13.69 0.53 -2.13
C CYS A 211 -12.39 1.21 -2.57
N VAL A 212 -11.75 1.88 -1.61
CA VAL A 212 -10.45 2.52 -1.78
C VAL A 212 -9.58 2.10 -0.61
N VAL A 213 -8.37 1.65 -0.91
CA VAL A 213 -7.35 1.44 0.11
C VAL A 213 -6.59 2.74 0.28
N GLN A 214 -6.52 3.28 1.50
CA GLN A 214 -5.81 4.50 1.84
C GLN A 214 -4.78 4.19 2.92
N THR A 215 -3.51 4.11 2.54
CA THR A 215 -2.41 3.81 3.45
C THR A 215 -1.45 5.00 3.53
N SER A 216 -0.48 4.92 4.45
CA SER A 216 0.59 5.91 4.57
C SER A 216 1.42 6.04 3.28
N SER A 217 1.52 4.96 2.49
CA SER A 217 2.39 4.88 1.32
C SER A 217 1.66 5.12 -0.02
N ALA A 218 0.36 4.80 -0.10
CA ALA A 218 -0.43 4.94 -1.33
C ALA A 218 -1.94 4.98 -1.08
N ALA A 219 -2.67 5.54 -2.04
CA ALA A 219 -4.11 5.38 -2.19
C ALA A 219 -4.44 4.76 -3.55
N TYR A 220 -5.26 3.71 -3.57
CA TYR A 220 -5.66 3.04 -4.80
C TYR A 220 -7.10 2.51 -4.74
N PRO A 221 -7.82 2.50 -5.88
CA PRO A 221 -9.17 1.95 -5.95
C PRO A 221 -9.12 0.43 -6.14
N VAL A 222 -10.14 -0.23 -5.60
CA VAL A 222 -10.42 -1.64 -5.88
C VAL A 222 -11.74 -1.72 -6.62
N PHE A 223 -11.70 -2.23 -7.85
CA PHE A 223 -12.89 -2.49 -8.67
C PHE A 223 -13.27 -3.95 -8.54
N VAL A 224 -14.53 -4.22 -8.21
CA VAL A 224 -15.09 -5.57 -8.16
C VAL A 224 -16.37 -5.54 -8.99
N ALA A 225 -16.39 -6.28 -10.09
CA ALA A 225 -17.55 -6.35 -10.97
C ALA A 225 -17.57 -7.66 -11.75
N TRP A 226 -18.76 -8.02 -12.23
CA TRP A 226 -18.90 -9.10 -13.19
C TRP A 226 -18.50 -8.63 -14.60
N GLY A 227 -17.57 -9.32 -15.26
CA GLY A 227 -17.07 -8.93 -16.58
C GLY A 227 -16.14 -7.71 -16.55
N ALA A 228 -15.53 -7.41 -15.40
CA ALA A 228 -14.67 -6.24 -15.22
C ALA A 228 -13.44 -6.22 -16.15
N LEU A 229 -12.98 -7.37 -16.67
CA LEU A 229 -11.76 -7.46 -17.47
C LEU A 229 -11.84 -6.60 -18.74
N ALA A 230 -13.03 -6.45 -19.32
CA ALA A 230 -13.26 -5.58 -20.48
C ALA A 230 -12.93 -4.10 -20.20
N ASP A 231 -12.99 -3.68 -18.93
CA ASP A 231 -12.68 -2.32 -18.50
C ASP A 231 -11.21 -2.13 -18.11
N LEU A 232 -10.36 -3.17 -18.15
CA LEU A 232 -8.99 -3.14 -17.63
C LEU A 232 -8.16 -1.98 -18.18
N GLY A 233 -8.07 -1.87 -19.51
CA GLY A 233 -7.31 -0.80 -20.15
C GLY A 233 -7.85 0.59 -19.81
N ARG A 234 -9.19 0.76 -19.81
CA ARG A 234 -9.85 2.02 -19.44
C ARG A 234 -9.52 2.43 -18.00
N ARG A 235 -9.63 1.51 -17.04
CA ARG A 235 -9.33 1.77 -15.63
C ARG A 235 -7.86 2.11 -15.40
N MET A 236 -6.96 1.44 -16.12
CA MET A 236 -5.53 1.77 -16.08
C MET A 236 -5.26 3.19 -16.61
N ALA A 237 -5.89 3.57 -17.72
CA ALA A 237 -5.78 4.93 -18.26
C ALA A 237 -6.36 5.99 -17.31
N GLU A 238 -7.52 5.72 -16.69
CA GLU A 238 -8.14 6.57 -15.66
C GLU A 238 -7.22 6.75 -14.42
N ALA A 239 -6.41 5.73 -14.10
CA ALA A 239 -5.39 5.80 -13.05
C ALA A 239 -4.09 6.50 -13.48
N GLY A 240 -4.05 7.10 -14.67
CA GLY A 240 -2.91 7.86 -15.19
C GLY A 240 -1.78 6.99 -15.76
N LEU A 241 -2.03 5.70 -16.03
CA LEU A 241 -1.06 4.82 -16.66
C LEU A 241 -1.11 4.93 -18.18
N ALA A 242 0.05 4.79 -18.82
CA ALA A 242 0.20 4.82 -20.27
C ALA A 242 1.44 4.02 -20.70
N GLY A 243 1.65 3.88 -22.01
CA GLY A 243 2.85 3.22 -22.55
C GLY A 243 2.66 1.72 -22.71
N ARG A 244 3.54 0.91 -22.12
CA ARG A 244 3.46 -0.55 -22.19
C ARG A 244 2.88 -1.15 -20.91
N ALA A 245 2.07 -2.20 -21.07
CA ALA A 245 1.63 -3.10 -20.02
C ALA A 245 2.32 -4.46 -20.21
N TYR A 246 2.98 -4.92 -19.14
CA TYR A 246 3.63 -6.21 -19.05
C TYR A 246 2.71 -7.19 -18.34
N LEU A 247 1.94 -7.96 -19.13
CA LEU A 247 0.98 -8.93 -18.61
C LEU A 247 1.73 -10.18 -18.15
N ILE A 248 1.67 -10.51 -16.87
CA ILE A 248 2.30 -11.72 -16.31
C ILE A 248 1.21 -12.64 -15.80
N SER A 249 1.21 -13.90 -16.25
CA SER A 249 0.16 -14.85 -15.91
C SER A 249 0.73 -16.27 -15.84
N ASP A 250 0.01 -17.17 -15.18
CA ASP A 250 0.31 -18.60 -15.29
C ASP A 250 -0.31 -19.21 -16.55
N SER A 251 0.21 -20.37 -16.96
CA SER A 251 -0.23 -21.06 -18.17
C SER A 251 -1.73 -21.39 -18.24
N MET A 252 -2.38 -21.67 -17.11
CA MET A 252 -3.79 -22.05 -17.08
C MET A 252 -4.70 -20.82 -17.18
N VAL A 253 -4.34 -19.75 -16.49
CA VAL A 253 -5.09 -18.49 -16.52
C VAL A 253 -4.90 -17.77 -17.85
N HIS A 254 -3.67 -17.68 -18.37
CA HIS A 254 -3.39 -17.02 -19.65
C HIS A 254 -4.15 -17.68 -20.80
N ALA A 255 -4.20 -19.02 -20.84
CA ALA A 255 -4.94 -19.76 -21.85
C ALA A 255 -6.45 -19.46 -21.88
N ARG A 256 -7.02 -18.94 -20.79
CA ARG A 256 -8.45 -18.63 -20.67
C ARG A 256 -8.75 -17.14 -20.80
N TRP A 257 -7.95 -16.30 -20.15
CA TRP A 257 -8.24 -14.88 -19.94
C TRP A 257 -7.18 -13.95 -20.53
N GLY A 258 -6.03 -14.49 -20.97
CA GLY A 258 -4.90 -13.72 -21.49
C GLY A 258 -5.28 -12.86 -22.69
N THR A 259 -5.89 -13.47 -23.72
CA THR A 259 -6.33 -12.74 -24.93
C THR A 259 -7.32 -11.63 -24.60
N ALA A 260 -8.32 -11.88 -23.77
CA ALA A 260 -9.30 -10.88 -23.38
C ALA A 260 -8.66 -9.70 -22.63
N ALA A 261 -7.69 -9.98 -21.75
CA ALA A 261 -6.94 -8.93 -21.04
C ALA A 261 -6.06 -8.11 -21.99
N GLU A 262 -5.36 -8.78 -22.92
CA GLU A 262 -4.52 -8.14 -23.94
C GLU A 262 -5.35 -7.21 -24.84
N GLU A 263 -6.51 -7.68 -25.31
CA GLU A 263 -7.44 -6.90 -26.14
C GLU A 263 -7.99 -5.69 -25.39
N ALA A 264 -8.40 -5.84 -24.13
CA ALA A 264 -8.89 -4.73 -23.31
C ALA A 264 -7.82 -3.65 -23.07
N LEU A 265 -6.55 -4.06 -22.87
CA LEU A 265 -5.41 -3.15 -22.76
C LEU A 265 -5.13 -2.43 -24.09
N GLN A 266 -5.08 -3.17 -25.19
CA GLN A 266 -4.81 -2.62 -26.53
C GLN A 266 -5.90 -1.63 -26.97
N ALA A 267 -7.17 -1.92 -26.67
CA ALA A 267 -8.29 -1.03 -26.97
C ALA A 267 -8.17 0.34 -26.27
N ALA A 268 -7.48 0.40 -25.13
CA ALA A 268 -7.18 1.65 -24.42
C ALA A 268 -5.83 2.29 -24.84
N GLY A 269 -5.16 1.75 -25.87
CA GLY A 269 -3.93 2.31 -26.43
C GLY A 269 -2.63 1.83 -25.77
N PHE A 270 -2.68 0.82 -24.89
CA PHE A 270 -1.46 0.24 -24.33
C PHE A 270 -0.76 -0.67 -25.36
N ARG A 271 0.57 -0.58 -25.40
CA ARG A 271 1.38 -1.66 -25.98
C ARG A 271 1.36 -2.82 -24.98
N VAL A 272 1.20 -4.05 -25.43
CA VAL A 272 1.14 -5.20 -24.52
C VAL A 272 2.26 -6.18 -24.85
N ALA A 273 2.93 -6.67 -23.82
CA ALA A 273 3.86 -7.80 -23.89
C ALA A 273 3.51 -8.76 -22.76
N SER A 274 3.35 -10.04 -23.10
CA SER A 274 2.93 -11.06 -22.14
C SER A 274 4.05 -12.03 -21.81
N HIS A 275 4.11 -12.46 -20.55
CA HIS A 275 5.00 -13.51 -20.06
C HIS A 275 4.20 -14.55 -19.29
N VAL A 276 4.38 -15.82 -19.66
CA VAL A 276 3.64 -16.94 -19.07
C VAL A 276 4.59 -17.80 -18.25
N VAL A 277 4.26 -18.00 -16.98
CA VAL A 277 4.98 -18.92 -16.08
C VAL A 277 4.21 -20.25 -15.95
N PRO A 278 4.86 -21.34 -15.52
CA PRO A 278 4.16 -22.56 -15.17
C PRO A 278 3.10 -22.32 -14.09
N ALA A 279 2.02 -23.10 -14.08
CA ALA A 279 1.01 -23.02 -13.03
C ALA A 279 1.46 -23.75 -11.76
N GLY A 280 1.02 -23.24 -10.60
CA GLY A 280 1.25 -23.84 -9.29
C GLY A 280 2.24 -23.08 -8.40
N GLU A 281 2.19 -23.38 -7.11
CA GLU A 281 2.93 -22.65 -6.06
C GLU A 281 4.46 -22.76 -6.23
N THR A 282 4.97 -23.77 -6.92
CA THR A 282 6.41 -23.94 -7.19
C THR A 282 6.99 -22.83 -8.07
N SER A 283 6.16 -22.16 -8.87
CA SER A 283 6.59 -21.01 -9.67
C SER A 283 6.79 -19.74 -8.85
N LYS A 284 6.34 -19.73 -7.59
CA LYS A 284 6.53 -18.62 -6.65
C LYS A 284 7.95 -18.61 -6.08
N SER A 285 8.96 -18.44 -6.92
CA SER A 285 10.37 -18.61 -6.54
C SER A 285 11.27 -17.47 -7.06
N LEU A 286 12.46 -17.32 -6.45
CA LEU A 286 13.47 -16.35 -6.91
C LEU A 286 13.97 -16.67 -8.33
N GLU A 287 14.05 -17.95 -8.70
CA GLU A 287 14.45 -18.37 -10.04
C GLU A 287 13.44 -17.91 -11.09
N THR A 288 12.15 -18.04 -10.80
CA THR A 288 11.09 -17.56 -11.70
C THR A 288 11.09 -16.03 -11.75
N ALA A 289 11.28 -15.34 -10.62
CA ALA A 289 11.44 -13.88 -10.61
C ALA A 289 12.64 -13.42 -11.47
N ALA A 290 13.77 -14.14 -11.40
CA ALA A 290 14.95 -13.87 -12.22
C ALA A 290 14.66 -14.02 -13.73
N ALA A 291 13.94 -15.08 -14.12
CA ALA A 291 13.52 -15.27 -15.51
C ALA A 291 12.61 -14.13 -16.01
N ILE A 292 11.73 -13.61 -15.15
CA ILE A 292 10.89 -12.45 -15.47
C ILE A 292 11.75 -11.19 -15.60
N TYR A 293 12.78 -10.98 -14.77
CA TYR A 293 13.71 -9.86 -14.93
C TYR A 293 14.44 -9.92 -16.28
N ASP A 294 14.95 -11.08 -16.67
CA ASP A 294 15.62 -11.28 -17.96
C ASP A 294 14.68 -10.96 -19.12
N TRP A 295 13.42 -11.40 -19.01
CA TRP A 295 12.39 -11.06 -19.99
C TRP A 295 12.13 -9.55 -20.04
N LEU A 296 11.95 -8.86 -18.91
CA LEU A 296 11.75 -7.40 -18.86
C LEU A 296 12.95 -6.62 -19.45
N VAL A 297 14.18 -7.09 -19.22
CA VAL A 297 15.39 -6.54 -19.85
C VAL A 297 15.33 -6.71 -21.37
N SER A 298 14.93 -7.89 -21.86
CA SER A 298 14.78 -8.14 -23.30
C SER A 298 13.71 -7.23 -23.95
N GLN A 299 12.67 -6.88 -23.19
CA GLN A 299 11.62 -5.95 -23.62
C GLN A 299 12.03 -4.48 -23.52
N ARG A 300 13.20 -4.18 -22.92
CA ARG A 300 13.68 -2.82 -22.62
C ARG A 300 12.69 -2.04 -21.76
N ALA A 301 12.17 -2.68 -20.70
CA ALA A 301 11.17 -2.08 -19.84
C ALA A 301 11.64 -0.78 -19.18
N GLU A 302 10.72 0.19 -19.08
CA GLU A 302 10.97 1.52 -18.53
C GLU A 302 10.17 1.77 -17.24
N ARG A 303 10.65 2.67 -16.38
CA ARG A 303 10.08 2.92 -15.04
C ARG A 303 8.61 3.40 -15.03
N GLY A 304 8.13 3.97 -16.13
CA GLY A 304 6.75 4.48 -16.24
C GLY A 304 5.73 3.45 -16.72
N GLU A 305 6.19 2.27 -17.14
CA GLU A 305 5.36 1.21 -17.72
C GLU A 305 4.89 0.22 -16.64
N ALA A 306 3.74 -0.41 -16.85
CA ALA A 306 3.05 -1.14 -15.78
C ALA A 306 3.24 -2.66 -15.86
N ILE A 307 3.43 -3.30 -14.71
CA ILE A 307 3.33 -4.76 -14.52
C ILE A 307 1.89 -5.11 -14.16
N VAL A 308 1.31 -6.06 -14.89
CA VAL A 308 -0.10 -6.48 -14.75
C VAL A 308 -0.17 -7.98 -14.46
N PRO A 309 -0.11 -8.44 -13.20
CA PRO A 309 -0.43 -9.82 -12.86
C PRO A 309 -1.90 -10.14 -13.16
N LEU A 310 -2.10 -11.15 -13.99
CA LEU A 310 -3.39 -11.79 -14.25
C LEU A 310 -3.34 -13.23 -13.73
N GLY A 311 -3.93 -13.50 -12.57
CA GLY A 311 -3.85 -14.83 -11.97
C GLY A 311 -4.32 -14.93 -10.53
N GLY A 312 -4.08 -16.09 -9.91
CA GLY A 312 -4.30 -16.29 -8.48
C GLY A 312 -3.23 -15.62 -7.61
N GLY A 313 -3.27 -15.89 -6.29
CA GLY A 313 -2.41 -15.23 -5.30
C GLY A 313 -0.91 -15.44 -5.59
N MET A 314 -0.55 -16.61 -6.10
CA MET A 314 0.82 -16.92 -6.54
C MET A 314 1.34 -15.92 -7.58
N VAL A 315 0.57 -15.67 -8.64
CA VAL A 315 0.95 -14.75 -9.73
C VAL A 315 0.97 -13.32 -9.22
N CYS A 316 -0.03 -12.92 -8.42
CA CYS A 316 -0.10 -11.60 -7.80
C CYS A 316 1.17 -11.31 -6.98
N ASP A 317 1.57 -12.24 -6.11
CA ASP A 317 2.73 -12.06 -5.25
C ASP A 317 4.06 -12.09 -6.02
N LEU A 318 4.23 -13.04 -6.95
CA LEU A 318 5.44 -13.16 -7.76
C LEU A 318 5.66 -11.93 -8.64
N ALA A 319 4.65 -11.55 -9.43
CA ALA A 319 4.77 -10.40 -10.32
C ALA A 319 4.77 -9.08 -9.53
N GLY A 320 4.08 -9.02 -8.39
CA GLY A 320 4.13 -7.90 -7.47
C GLY A 320 5.54 -7.70 -6.88
N PHE A 321 6.21 -8.79 -6.49
CA PHE A 321 7.60 -8.76 -6.02
C PHE A 321 8.54 -8.30 -7.13
N VAL A 322 8.34 -8.80 -8.35
CA VAL A 322 9.08 -8.34 -9.53
C VAL A 322 8.87 -6.84 -9.75
N ALA A 323 7.62 -6.35 -9.70
CA ALA A 323 7.30 -4.94 -9.87
C ALA A 323 7.96 -4.07 -8.79
N ALA A 324 8.01 -4.54 -7.55
CA ALA A 324 8.64 -3.83 -6.43
C ALA A 324 10.16 -3.67 -6.59
N THR A 325 10.82 -4.62 -7.25
CA THR A 325 12.28 -4.78 -7.24
C THR A 325 12.94 -4.39 -8.56
N PHE A 326 12.29 -4.69 -9.70
CA PHE A 326 12.81 -4.33 -11.02
C PHE A 326 12.82 -2.82 -11.21
N LEU A 327 13.94 -2.27 -11.69
CA LEU A 327 14.22 -0.82 -11.76
C LEU A 327 13.93 -0.04 -10.45
N ARG A 328 13.91 -0.75 -9.30
CA ARG A 328 13.53 -0.23 -7.98
C ARG A 328 12.07 0.23 -7.88
N GLY A 329 11.17 -0.35 -8.68
CA GLY A 329 9.74 -0.08 -8.62
C GLY A 329 9.14 0.29 -9.99
N LEU A 330 8.22 -0.54 -10.49
CA LEU A 330 7.34 -0.25 -11.62
C LEU A 330 5.87 -0.16 -11.14
N PRO A 331 5.03 0.68 -11.76
CA PRO A 331 3.59 0.66 -11.53
C PRO A 331 3.01 -0.77 -11.59
N LEU A 332 2.22 -1.14 -10.58
CA LEU A 332 1.62 -2.47 -10.45
C LEU A 332 0.09 -2.38 -10.56
N VAL A 333 -0.53 -3.28 -11.31
CA VAL A 333 -1.99 -3.41 -11.42
C VAL A 333 -2.39 -4.85 -11.20
N HIS A 334 -3.08 -5.16 -10.09
CA HIS A 334 -3.53 -6.53 -9.84
C HIS A 334 -4.83 -6.85 -10.58
N VAL A 335 -4.84 -7.99 -11.27
CA VAL A 335 -6.04 -8.59 -11.88
C VAL A 335 -6.23 -10.01 -11.31
N PRO A 336 -6.69 -10.13 -10.06
CA PRO A 336 -6.85 -11.43 -9.41
C PRO A 336 -7.97 -12.26 -10.05
N THR A 337 -7.71 -13.56 -10.29
CA THR A 337 -8.65 -14.49 -10.95
C THR A 337 -9.06 -15.69 -10.10
N SER A 338 -8.65 -15.70 -8.82
CA SER A 338 -9.12 -16.68 -7.82
C SER A 338 -9.81 -15.95 -6.68
N LEU A 339 -10.82 -16.57 -6.06
CA LEU A 339 -11.57 -15.93 -4.98
C LEU A 339 -10.64 -15.50 -3.83
N LEU A 340 -9.73 -16.39 -3.42
CA LEU A 340 -8.72 -16.10 -2.39
C LEU A 340 -7.87 -14.87 -2.76
N ALA A 341 -7.41 -14.76 -4.01
CA ALA A 341 -6.63 -13.59 -4.43
C ALA A 341 -7.45 -12.30 -4.45
N MET A 342 -8.73 -12.35 -4.83
CA MET A 342 -9.61 -11.18 -4.89
C MET A 342 -9.83 -10.58 -3.50
N VAL A 343 -10.14 -11.45 -2.52
CA VAL A 343 -10.53 -11.00 -1.17
C VAL A 343 -9.35 -10.88 -0.21
N ASP A 344 -8.23 -11.52 -0.54
CA ASP A 344 -7.03 -11.53 0.29
C ASP A 344 -5.78 -11.05 -0.50
N ALA A 345 -5.06 -11.92 -1.22
CA ALA A 345 -3.70 -11.65 -1.67
C ALA A 345 -3.49 -10.33 -2.46
N ALA A 346 -4.42 -9.92 -3.32
CA ALA A 346 -4.29 -8.71 -4.14
C ALA A 346 -4.41 -7.39 -3.34
N ILE A 347 -4.81 -7.46 -2.06
CA ILE A 347 -5.08 -6.31 -1.20
C ILE A 347 -4.16 -6.35 0.02
N GLY A 348 -3.44 -5.26 0.27
CA GLY A 348 -2.58 -5.12 1.44
C GLY A 348 -1.08 -5.04 1.16
N GLY A 349 -0.70 -5.05 -0.12
CA GLY A 349 0.65 -4.73 -0.60
C GLY A 349 1.74 -5.72 -0.23
N LYS A 350 1.42 -6.84 0.42
CA LYS A 350 2.40 -7.90 0.70
C LYS A 350 2.62 -8.67 -0.58
N VAL A 351 3.84 -8.59 -1.13
CA VAL A 351 4.24 -9.31 -2.33
C VAL A 351 5.51 -10.10 -2.02
N ALA A 352 5.59 -11.35 -2.43
CA ALA A 352 6.67 -12.22 -2.00
C ALA A 352 6.94 -13.39 -2.95
N VAL A 353 8.11 -13.99 -2.78
CA VAL A 353 8.47 -15.30 -3.31
C VAL A 353 8.83 -16.25 -2.17
N ASN A 354 8.70 -17.55 -2.43
CA ASN A 354 9.04 -18.59 -1.48
C ASN A 354 10.56 -18.84 -1.48
N HIS A 355 11.08 -19.16 -0.30
CA HIS A 355 12.37 -19.82 -0.14
C HIS A 355 12.15 -21.33 0.01
N ARG A 356 13.18 -22.16 -0.27
CA ARG A 356 13.09 -23.62 -0.11
C ARG A 356 12.71 -24.06 1.31
N GLU A 357 13.02 -23.22 2.30
CA GLU A 357 12.75 -23.49 3.72
C GLU A 357 11.46 -22.85 4.24
N ALA A 358 10.87 -21.88 3.54
CA ALA A 358 9.68 -21.18 4.03
C ALA A 358 8.92 -20.43 2.91
N LYS A 359 7.59 -20.46 2.98
CA LYS A 359 6.72 -19.66 2.11
C LYS A 359 6.79 -18.17 2.46
N ASN A 360 6.66 -17.31 1.45
CA ASN A 360 6.56 -15.84 1.57
C ASN A 360 7.70 -15.16 2.34
N LEU A 361 8.85 -15.84 2.52
CA LEU A 361 9.94 -15.35 3.37
C LEU A 361 10.64 -14.12 2.76
N ILE A 362 10.68 -14.02 1.43
CA ILE A 362 11.41 -12.99 0.70
C ILE A 362 10.40 -12.12 -0.04
N GLY A 363 10.25 -10.88 0.38
CA GLY A 363 9.18 -10.03 -0.14
C GLY A 363 9.37 -8.54 0.12
N ALA A 364 8.34 -7.78 -0.26
CA ALA A 364 8.26 -6.34 -0.06
C ALA A 364 6.82 -5.93 0.30
N PHE A 365 6.68 -4.76 0.93
CA PHE A 365 5.40 -4.03 0.96
C PHE A 365 5.36 -3.09 -0.24
N TYR A 366 4.56 -3.41 -1.25
CA TYR A 366 4.45 -2.68 -2.51
C TYR A 366 2.98 -2.57 -2.96
N GLN A 367 2.46 -1.34 -2.97
CA GLN A 367 1.05 -1.10 -3.26
C GLN A 367 0.80 -1.00 -4.78
N PRO A 368 -0.32 -1.54 -5.29
CA PRO A 368 -0.72 -1.36 -6.67
C PRO A 368 -1.27 0.06 -6.92
N ARG A 369 -1.44 0.41 -8.20
CA ARG A 369 -2.15 1.61 -8.67
C ARG A 369 -3.66 1.41 -8.70
N LEU A 370 -4.10 0.18 -8.95
CA LEU A 370 -5.47 -0.28 -8.80
C LEU A 370 -5.50 -1.81 -8.69
N VAL A 371 -6.59 -2.32 -8.14
CA VAL A 371 -6.96 -3.75 -8.21
C VAL A 371 -8.24 -3.85 -9.02
N LEU A 372 -8.30 -4.78 -9.97
CA LEU A 372 -9.48 -5.05 -10.78
C LEU A 372 -9.83 -6.53 -10.70
N ALA A 373 -10.84 -6.84 -9.89
CA ALA A 373 -11.37 -8.18 -9.70
C ALA A 373 -12.58 -8.39 -10.62
N ASP A 374 -12.38 -9.18 -11.68
CA ASP A 374 -13.47 -9.67 -12.52
C ASP A 374 -14.04 -10.97 -11.92
N VAL A 375 -15.22 -10.85 -11.31
CA VAL A 375 -15.89 -11.97 -10.61
C VAL A 375 -16.25 -13.11 -11.58
N SER A 376 -16.46 -12.83 -12.87
CA SER A 376 -16.79 -13.86 -13.86
C SER A 376 -15.64 -14.85 -14.09
N THR A 377 -14.40 -14.46 -13.77
CA THR A 377 -13.24 -15.36 -13.90
C THR A 377 -13.34 -16.59 -13.00
N LEU A 378 -14.09 -16.49 -11.90
CA LEU A 378 -14.34 -17.59 -10.96
C LEU A 378 -15.11 -18.76 -11.60
N GLN A 379 -15.84 -18.54 -12.69
CA GLN A 379 -16.55 -19.61 -13.42
C GLN A 379 -15.59 -20.66 -13.99
N SER A 380 -14.32 -20.31 -14.17
CA SER A 380 -13.27 -21.21 -14.67
C SER A 380 -12.42 -21.85 -13.57
N LEU A 381 -12.61 -21.43 -12.32
CA LEU A 381 -11.79 -21.88 -11.19
C LEU A 381 -12.17 -23.32 -10.80
N PRO A 382 -11.21 -24.19 -10.45
CA PRO A 382 -11.53 -25.52 -9.95
C PRO A 382 -12.47 -25.43 -8.74
N PRO A 383 -13.52 -26.27 -8.64
CA PRO A 383 -14.52 -26.16 -7.57
C PRO A 383 -13.91 -26.15 -6.16
N ARG A 384 -12.88 -26.97 -5.92
CA ARG A 384 -12.18 -27.03 -4.63
C ARG A 384 -11.48 -25.71 -4.27
N GLU A 385 -10.85 -25.04 -5.23
CA GLU A 385 -10.19 -23.74 -5.04
C GLU A 385 -11.23 -22.63 -4.80
N LEU A 386 -12.38 -22.69 -5.48
CA LEU A 386 -13.50 -21.78 -5.22
C LEU A 386 -14.04 -21.97 -3.80
N THR A 387 -14.31 -23.20 -3.39
CA THR A 387 -14.73 -23.56 -2.03
C THR A 387 -13.75 -23.03 -0.99
N ALA A 388 -12.45 -23.29 -1.17
CA ALA A 388 -11.41 -22.80 -0.26
C ALA A 388 -11.42 -21.26 -0.13
N GLY A 389 -11.62 -20.53 -1.23
CA GLY A 389 -11.66 -19.06 -1.20
C GLY A 389 -12.79 -18.48 -0.33
N TRP A 390 -13.90 -19.19 -0.14
CA TRP A 390 -15.02 -18.72 0.70
C TRP A 390 -14.65 -18.63 2.18
N ALA A 391 -13.63 -19.37 2.64
CA ALA A 391 -13.19 -19.34 4.03
C ALA A 391 -12.79 -17.94 4.47
N GLU A 392 -12.08 -17.20 3.60
CA GLU A 392 -11.65 -15.83 3.85
C GLU A 392 -12.82 -14.83 3.86
N VAL A 393 -13.81 -15.04 3.00
CA VAL A 393 -15.03 -14.23 2.97
C VAL A 393 -15.83 -14.39 4.27
N ILE A 394 -16.03 -15.65 4.68
CA ILE A 394 -16.69 -16.00 5.95
C ILE A 394 -15.91 -15.42 7.13
N LYS A 395 -14.58 -15.56 7.12
CA LYS A 395 -13.70 -14.97 8.13
C LYS A 395 -13.95 -13.47 8.28
N HIS A 396 -13.93 -12.70 7.18
CA HIS A 396 -14.20 -11.26 7.22
C HIS A 396 -15.55 -10.92 7.84
N ALA A 397 -16.61 -11.67 7.50
CA ALA A 397 -17.94 -11.49 8.10
C ALA A 397 -17.91 -11.73 9.61
N LEU A 398 -17.34 -12.87 10.05
CA LEU A 398 -17.26 -13.25 11.46
C LEU A 398 -16.51 -12.22 12.32
N ILE A 399 -15.43 -11.64 11.79
CA ILE A 399 -14.57 -10.71 12.55
C ILE A 399 -14.98 -9.23 12.41
N MET A 400 -15.82 -8.85 11.45
CA MET A 400 -16.11 -7.42 11.20
C MET A 400 -17.56 -7.06 10.83
N ASP A 401 -18.37 -7.98 10.30
CA ASP A 401 -19.62 -7.60 9.64
C ASP A 401 -20.72 -8.67 9.77
N GLU A 402 -21.63 -8.45 10.71
CA GLU A 402 -22.79 -9.33 10.92
C GLU A 402 -23.80 -9.28 9.76
N GLU A 403 -23.90 -8.16 9.04
CA GLU A 403 -24.81 -8.06 7.89
C GLU A 403 -24.29 -8.91 6.72
N LEU A 404 -22.97 -8.90 6.49
CA LEU A 404 -22.34 -9.82 5.52
C LEU A 404 -22.55 -11.28 5.94
N LEU A 405 -22.48 -11.59 7.24
CA LEU A 405 -22.74 -12.94 7.74
C LEU A 405 -24.17 -13.37 7.41
N ARG A 406 -25.17 -12.51 7.70
CA ARG A 406 -26.58 -12.77 7.37
C ARG A 406 -26.79 -12.92 5.86
N LEU A 407 -26.14 -12.09 5.04
CA LEU A 407 -26.20 -12.21 3.58
C LEU A 407 -25.65 -13.55 3.10
N LEU A 408 -24.52 -14.02 3.65
CA LEU A 408 -23.96 -15.34 3.34
C LEU A 408 -24.91 -16.47 3.76
N GLU A 409 -25.59 -16.34 4.91
CA GLU A 409 -26.57 -17.32 5.37
C GLU A 409 -27.83 -17.35 4.49
N GLU A 410 -28.34 -16.19 4.07
CA GLU A 410 -29.56 -16.11 3.27
C GLU A 410 -29.32 -16.50 1.80
N LYS A 411 -28.11 -16.24 1.28
CA LYS A 411 -27.78 -16.36 -0.15
C LYS A 411 -26.67 -17.37 -0.44
N ALA A 412 -26.39 -18.31 0.46
CA ALA A 412 -25.32 -19.28 0.32
C ALA A 412 -25.33 -20.00 -1.04
N GLU A 413 -26.49 -20.52 -1.46
CA GLU A 413 -26.60 -21.29 -2.70
C GLU A 413 -26.38 -20.41 -3.94
N ALA A 414 -26.86 -19.17 -3.90
CA ALA A 414 -26.63 -18.19 -4.97
C ALA A 414 -25.16 -17.77 -5.07
N ALA A 415 -24.48 -17.58 -3.93
CA ALA A 415 -23.06 -17.28 -3.89
C ALA A 415 -22.21 -18.46 -4.40
N VAL A 416 -22.47 -19.68 -3.90
CA VAL A 416 -21.74 -20.89 -4.30
C VAL A 416 -21.94 -21.23 -5.78
N SER A 417 -23.14 -20.97 -6.33
CA SER A 417 -23.43 -21.15 -7.75
C SER A 417 -22.97 -20.00 -8.65
N LEU A 418 -22.26 -19.01 -8.09
CA LEU A 418 -21.74 -17.84 -8.79
C LEU A 418 -22.83 -17.00 -9.48
N GLU A 419 -24.00 -16.81 -8.83
CA GLU A 419 -25.01 -15.88 -9.33
C GLU A 419 -24.40 -14.47 -9.41
N PRO A 420 -24.41 -13.78 -10.58
CA PRO A 420 -23.60 -12.59 -10.80
C PRO A 420 -23.78 -11.47 -9.78
N ALA A 421 -25.03 -11.12 -9.45
CA ALA A 421 -25.33 -10.01 -8.55
C ALA A 421 -24.92 -10.32 -7.11
N VAL A 422 -25.36 -11.47 -6.58
CA VAL A 422 -25.08 -11.91 -5.21
C VAL A 422 -23.59 -12.08 -4.99
N THR A 423 -22.91 -12.79 -5.89
CA THR A 423 -21.49 -13.11 -5.76
C THR A 423 -20.65 -11.83 -5.81
N THR A 424 -20.98 -10.91 -6.72
CA THR A 424 -20.29 -9.62 -6.81
C THR A 424 -20.49 -8.79 -5.56
N GLU A 425 -21.71 -8.74 -4.99
CA GLU A 425 -21.99 -7.99 -3.76
C GLU A 425 -21.19 -8.55 -2.58
N VAL A 426 -21.24 -9.86 -2.36
CA VAL A 426 -20.55 -10.53 -1.25
C VAL A 426 -19.04 -10.31 -1.32
N ILE A 427 -18.43 -10.50 -2.50
CA ILE A 427 -16.99 -10.28 -2.71
C ILE A 427 -16.65 -8.79 -2.50
N SER A 428 -17.47 -7.88 -3.03
CA SER A 428 -17.24 -6.42 -2.90
C SER A 428 -17.23 -5.99 -1.43
N ARG A 429 -18.18 -6.47 -0.62
CA ARG A 429 -18.23 -6.20 0.83
C ARG A 429 -17.00 -6.77 1.54
N SER A 430 -16.66 -8.03 1.27
CA SER A 430 -15.49 -8.69 1.86
C SER A 430 -14.18 -7.94 1.58
N VAL A 431 -14.00 -7.53 0.32
CA VAL A 431 -12.88 -6.69 -0.15
C VAL A 431 -12.84 -5.36 0.59
N ALA A 432 -13.99 -4.68 0.75
CA ALA A 432 -14.07 -3.41 1.45
C ALA A 432 -13.67 -3.52 2.93
N LEU A 433 -14.08 -4.60 3.61
CA LEU A 433 -13.70 -4.87 5.00
C LEU A 433 -12.18 -5.05 5.13
N LYS A 434 -11.58 -5.88 4.26
CA LYS A 434 -10.12 -6.05 4.26
C LYS A 434 -9.40 -4.73 3.94
N ALA A 435 -9.89 -3.98 2.96
CA ALA A 435 -9.33 -2.69 2.58
C ALA A 435 -9.33 -1.69 3.74
N ALA A 436 -10.39 -1.67 4.56
CA ALA A 436 -10.46 -0.83 5.77
C ALA A 436 -9.36 -1.20 6.77
N VAL A 437 -9.20 -2.49 7.09
CA VAL A 437 -8.15 -2.96 8.03
C VAL A 437 -6.73 -2.66 7.50
N VAL A 438 -6.50 -2.85 6.20
CA VAL A 438 -5.22 -2.52 5.56
C VAL A 438 -4.94 -1.02 5.60
N SER A 439 -5.98 -0.19 5.41
CA SER A 439 -5.85 1.27 5.45
C SER A 439 -5.47 1.76 6.85
N GLU A 440 -6.00 1.11 7.89
CA GLU A 440 -5.66 1.38 9.30
C GLU A 440 -4.25 0.89 9.70
N ASP A 441 -3.76 -0.21 9.10
CA ASP A 441 -2.53 -0.87 9.54
C ASP A 441 -1.78 -1.57 8.39
N GLU A 442 -1.22 -0.76 7.49
CA GLU A 442 -0.53 -1.20 6.27
C GLU A 442 0.59 -2.20 6.56
N ARG A 443 1.44 -1.90 7.55
CA ARG A 443 2.68 -2.62 7.86
C ARG A 443 2.63 -3.49 9.11
N GLU A 444 1.43 -3.70 9.67
CA GLU A 444 1.23 -4.51 10.87
C GLU A 444 1.96 -3.94 12.11
N GLU A 445 2.04 -2.61 12.19
CA GLU A 445 2.74 -1.86 13.25
C GLU A 445 1.82 -1.59 14.44
N THR A 446 0.52 -1.33 14.19
CA THR A 446 -0.46 -1.04 15.26
C THR A 446 -1.03 -2.32 15.87
N GLY A 447 -0.91 -3.45 15.15
CA GLY A 447 -1.46 -4.74 15.54
C GLY A 447 -2.93 -4.90 15.16
N ARG A 448 -3.59 -3.87 14.61
CA ARG A 448 -4.97 -3.95 14.14
C ARG A 448 -5.16 -5.03 13.09
N ARG A 449 -4.21 -5.17 12.15
CA ARG A 449 -4.25 -6.19 11.09
C ARG A 449 -4.17 -7.63 11.61
N THR A 450 -3.78 -7.82 12.87
CA THR A 450 -3.74 -9.14 13.52
C THR A 450 -5.10 -9.82 13.54
N ILE A 451 -6.22 -9.08 13.57
CA ILE A 451 -7.57 -9.70 13.60
C ILE A 451 -7.86 -10.55 12.36
N LEU A 452 -7.19 -10.27 11.24
CA LEU A 452 -7.32 -11.07 10.00
C LEU A 452 -6.76 -12.49 10.18
N ASN A 453 -6.04 -12.77 11.27
CA ASN A 453 -5.49 -14.09 11.57
C ASN A 453 -6.47 -14.99 12.35
N TYR A 454 -7.77 -14.67 12.39
CA TYR A 454 -8.78 -15.59 12.92
C TYR A 454 -8.72 -16.93 12.18
N GLY A 455 -8.62 -18.02 12.93
CA GLY A 455 -8.36 -19.37 12.41
C GLY A 455 -6.92 -19.67 11.94
N HIS A 456 -6.09 -18.67 11.65
CA HIS A 456 -4.78 -18.89 11.01
C HIS A 456 -3.75 -19.55 11.92
N THR A 457 -3.84 -19.39 13.24
CA THR A 457 -2.85 -20.00 14.15
C THR A 457 -2.91 -21.54 14.06
N ILE A 458 -4.11 -22.13 14.09
CA ILE A 458 -4.28 -23.57 13.88
C ILE A 458 -4.12 -23.91 12.40
N GLY A 459 -4.66 -23.11 11.49
CA GLY A 459 -4.57 -23.31 10.05
C GLY A 459 -3.13 -23.47 9.55
N HIS A 460 -2.23 -22.54 9.89
CA HIS A 460 -0.81 -22.65 9.54
C HIS A 460 -0.14 -23.89 10.17
N GLY A 461 -0.56 -24.28 11.37
CA GLY A 461 -0.12 -25.51 12.03
C GLY A 461 -0.50 -26.75 11.21
N LEU A 462 -1.73 -26.80 10.70
CA LEU A 462 -2.23 -27.86 9.82
C LEU A 462 -1.47 -27.87 8.48
N GLU A 463 -1.35 -26.73 7.81
CA GLU A 463 -0.63 -26.61 6.54
C GLU A 463 0.83 -27.07 6.65
N THR A 464 1.51 -26.66 7.72
CA THR A 464 2.90 -27.05 7.98
C THR A 464 3.02 -28.53 8.30
N ALA A 465 2.13 -29.08 9.13
CA ALA A 465 2.11 -30.51 9.47
C ALA A 465 1.76 -31.41 8.27
N ALA A 466 0.97 -30.89 7.33
CA ALA A 466 0.66 -31.51 6.05
C ALA A 466 1.77 -31.32 5.01
N GLU A 467 2.88 -30.65 5.35
CA GLU A 467 3.98 -30.30 4.43
C GLU A 467 3.50 -29.53 3.19
N TYR A 468 2.43 -28.75 3.35
CA TYR A 468 1.71 -28.06 2.28
C TYR A 468 1.20 -28.98 1.15
N ALA A 469 1.06 -30.28 1.44
CA ALA A 469 0.47 -31.26 0.55
C ALA A 469 -1.02 -31.46 0.89
N ASP A 470 -1.82 -31.70 -0.15
CA ASP A 470 -3.20 -32.19 -0.08
C ASP A 470 -4.24 -31.37 0.73
N MET A 471 -3.87 -30.24 1.32
CA MET A 471 -4.79 -29.29 1.98
C MET A 471 -4.58 -27.87 1.44
N LEU A 472 -5.67 -27.23 0.99
CA LEU A 472 -5.65 -25.84 0.56
C LEU A 472 -5.69 -24.90 1.77
N HIS A 473 -5.11 -23.71 1.62
CA HIS A 473 -5.06 -22.70 2.69
C HIS A 473 -6.45 -22.41 3.30
N GLY A 474 -7.47 -22.19 2.47
CA GLY A 474 -8.82 -21.92 2.94
C GLY A 474 -9.47 -23.08 3.70
N GLU A 475 -9.13 -24.32 3.36
CA GLU A 475 -9.57 -25.50 4.12
C GLU A 475 -8.94 -25.51 5.52
N ALA A 476 -7.63 -25.25 5.60
CA ALA A 476 -6.92 -25.17 6.87
C ALA A 476 -7.43 -24.01 7.75
N VAL A 477 -7.70 -22.84 7.15
CA VAL A 477 -8.29 -21.68 7.84
C VAL A 477 -9.68 -22.01 8.36
N ALA A 478 -10.53 -22.72 7.60
CA ALA A 478 -11.86 -23.15 8.05
C ALA A 478 -11.80 -24.07 9.28
N VAL A 479 -10.95 -25.11 9.24
CA VAL A 479 -10.70 -25.98 10.41
C VAL A 479 -10.14 -25.18 11.58
N GLY A 480 -9.26 -24.22 11.30
CA GLY A 480 -8.70 -23.34 12.31
C GLY A 480 -9.73 -22.40 12.96
N MET A 481 -10.69 -21.88 12.20
CA MET A 481 -11.81 -21.08 12.73
C MET A 481 -12.70 -21.92 13.65
N ALA A 482 -12.99 -23.17 13.28
CA ALA A 482 -13.73 -24.10 14.13
C ALA A 482 -12.97 -24.36 15.46
N GLY A 483 -11.65 -24.52 15.39
CA GLY A 483 -10.79 -24.63 16.58
C GLY A 483 -10.80 -23.37 17.45
N ALA A 484 -10.65 -22.20 16.84
CA ALA A 484 -10.65 -20.92 17.55
C ALA A 484 -11.99 -20.66 18.26
N ALA A 485 -13.12 -21.00 17.63
CA ALA A 485 -14.44 -20.90 18.24
C ALA A 485 -14.59 -21.85 19.45
N ARG A 486 -14.14 -23.11 19.35
CA ARG A 486 -14.16 -24.06 20.49
C ARG A 486 -13.32 -23.59 21.66
N ILE A 487 -12.13 -23.05 21.39
CA ILE A 487 -11.28 -22.42 22.42
C ILE A 487 -12.03 -21.26 23.07
N ALA A 488 -12.60 -20.36 22.27
CA ALA A 488 -13.34 -19.20 22.77
C ALA A 488 -14.54 -19.60 23.66
N CYS A 489 -15.30 -20.62 23.27
CA CYS A 489 -16.41 -21.15 24.07
C CYS A 489 -15.93 -21.74 25.41
N ARG A 490 -14.86 -22.54 25.41
CA ARG A 490 -14.31 -23.15 26.64
C ARG A 490 -13.66 -22.13 27.57
N MET A 491 -13.19 -21.01 27.02
CA MET A 491 -12.75 -19.84 27.79
C MET A 491 -13.89 -18.94 28.26
N GLY A 492 -15.15 -19.25 27.92
CA GLY A 492 -16.33 -18.45 28.27
C GLY A 492 -16.43 -17.11 27.55
N LEU A 493 -15.74 -16.95 26.41
CA LEU A 493 -15.72 -15.72 25.61
C LEU A 493 -16.85 -15.69 24.58
N LEU A 494 -17.06 -16.81 23.89
CA LEU A 494 -18.05 -16.93 22.81
C LEU A 494 -19.22 -17.82 23.25
N PRO A 495 -20.47 -17.35 23.13
CA PRO A 495 -21.66 -18.19 23.29
C PRO A 495 -21.63 -19.42 22.36
N PRO A 496 -21.96 -20.64 22.85
CA PRO A 496 -21.93 -21.85 22.03
C PRO A 496 -22.80 -21.80 20.77
N ASP A 497 -23.95 -21.13 20.83
CA ASP A 497 -24.87 -20.95 19.70
C ASP A 497 -24.25 -20.14 18.56
N LEU A 498 -23.36 -19.19 18.87
CA LEU A 498 -22.61 -18.45 17.84
C LEU A 498 -21.52 -19.31 17.20
N ALA A 499 -20.87 -20.18 17.96
CA ALA A 499 -19.93 -21.16 17.40
C ALA A 499 -20.65 -22.17 16.49
N GLU A 500 -21.84 -22.64 16.89
CA GLU A 500 -22.68 -23.51 16.06
C GLU A 500 -23.14 -22.81 14.78
N ARG A 501 -23.55 -21.53 14.87
CA ARG A 501 -23.92 -20.69 13.72
C ARG A 501 -22.75 -20.55 12.72
N GLN A 502 -21.54 -20.29 13.24
CA GLN A 502 -20.33 -20.26 12.43
C GLN A 502 -20.08 -21.60 11.71
N ASP A 503 -20.04 -22.69 12.48
CA ASP A 503 -19.70 -24.01 11.96
C ASP A 503 -20.73 -24.47 10.91
N ALA A 504 -22.01 -24.16 11.13
CA ALA A 504 -23.08 -24.42 10.16
C ALA A 504 -22.88 -23.66 8.84
N LEU A 505 -22.46 -22.38 8.90
CA LEU A 505 -22.19 -21.60 7.69
C LEU A 505 -20.96 -22.13 6.94
N ILE A 506 -19.86 -22.41 7.65
CA ILE A 506 -18.64 -22.99 7.06
C ILE A 506 -18.99 -24.31 6.34
N ALA A 507 -19.73 -25.21 7.00
CA ALA A 507 -20.15 -26.47 6.40
C ALA A 507 -21.08 -26.27 5.19
N ARG A 508 -21.97 -25.28 5.22
CA ARG A 508 -22.90 -24.97 4.12
C ARG A 508 -22.17 -24.50 2.85
N PHE A 509 -21.04 -23.83 2.98
CA PHE A 509 -20.16 -23.47 1.87
C PHE A 509 -19.26 -24.64 1.41
N GLY A 510 -19.39 -25.82 2.02
CA GLY A 510 -18.64 -27.03 1.66
C GLY A 510 -17.22 -27.09 2.24
N LEU A 511 -16.91 -26.26 3.23
CA LEU A 511 -15.60 -26.22 3.87
C LEU A 511 -15.50 -27.23 5.03
N PRO A 512 -14.30 -27.78 5.29
CA PRO A 512 -14.10 -28.72 6.39
C PRO A 512 -14.06 -28.03 7.75
N LEU A 513 -14.60 -28.71 8.77
CA LEU A 513 -14.52 -28.32 10.19
C LEU A 513 -13.51 -29.16 11.00
N ARG A 514 -12.93 -30.17 10.35
CA ARG A 514 -11.96 -31.12 10.90
C ARG A 514 -10.94 -31.50 9.83
N ALA A 515 -9.78 -31.97 10.25
CA ALA A 515 -8.73 -32.47 9.37
C ALA A 515 -8.37 -33.89 9.81
N SER A 516 -8.30 -34.86 8.89
CA SER A 516 -7.93 -36.25 9.23
C SER A 516 -6.52 -36.58 8.73
N GLY A 517 -5.89 -37.60 9.31
CA GLY A 517 -4.60 -38.12 8.84
C GLY A 517 -3.37 -37.29 9.23
N LEU A 518 -3.51 -36.28 10.10
CA LEU A 518 -2.41 -35.47 10.61
C LEU A 518 -2.07 -35.83 12.06
N ASP A 519 -0.78 -35.74 12.40
CA ASP A 519 -0.29 -35.95 13.75
C ASP A 519 -0.46 -34.67 14.59
N ALA A 520 -1.26 -34.75 15.65
CA ALA A 520 -1.52 -33.64 16.57
C ALA A 520 -0.24 -33.03 17.15
N ALA A 521 0.77 -33.86 17.46
CA ALA A 521 2.03 -33.37 18.01
C ALA A 521 2.80 -32.53 16.97
N LYS A 522 2.75 -32.89 15.69
CA LYS A 522 3.35 -32.10 14.60
C LYS A 522 2.64 -30.77 14.42
N VAL A 523 1.31 -30.76 14.46
CA VAL A 523 0.50 -29.53 14.35
C VAL A 523 0.84 -28.55 15.50
N LEU A 524 0.84 -29.02 16.74
CA LEU A 524 1.19 -28.22 17.92
C LEU A 524 2.63 -27.69 17.87
N ALA A 525 3.58 -28.51 17.42
CA ALA A 525 4.96 -28.09 17.24
C ALA A 525 5.09 -26.98 16.17
N ALA A 526 4.39 -27.12 15.04
CA ALA A 526 4.37 -26.12 13.96
C ALA A 526 3.79 -24.78 14.42
N MET A 527 2.69 -24.80 15.19
CA MET A 527 2.08 -23.60 15.78
C MET A 527 3.05 -22.81 16.68
N THR A 528 4.00 -23.51 17.31
CA THR A 528 4.99 -22.92 18.22
C THR A 528 6.20 -22.36 17.47
N LEU A 529 6.63 -23.02 16.38
CA LEU A 529 7.79 -22.63 15.58
C LEU A 529 7.59 -21.27 14.88
N ASP A 530 6.40 -21.02 14.36
CA ASP A 530 6.04 -19.77 13.66
C ASP A 530 6.22 -18.51 14.54
N LYS A 531 6.20 -18.67 15.87
CA LYS A 531 6.20 -17.53 16.83
C LYS A 531 7.46 -17.43 17.71
N LYS A 532 8.35 -18.44 17.72
CA LYS A 532 9.63 -18.40 18.47
C LYS A 532 10.60 -17.30 18.00
N ILE A 533 10.37 -16.70 16.83
CA ILE A 533 11.19 -15.62 16.25
C ILE A 533 10.94 -14.25 16.91
N LYS A 534 9.81 -14.06 17.63
CA LYS A 534 9.49 -12.83 18.37
C LYS A 534 9.21 -13.06 19.87
N GLY A 535 10.05 -13.85 20.54
CA GLY A 535 10.24 -13.81 22.02
C GLY A 535 9.02 -13.83 22.95
N GLY A 536 7.85 -14.34 22.54
CA GLY A 536 6.62 -14.20 23.32
C GLY A 536 5.57 -15.28 23.08
N ALA A 537 4.54 -15.28 23.93
CA ALA A 537 3.40 -16.20 23.89
C ALA A 537 2.59 -16.07 22.59
N ILE A 538 1.90 -17.16 22.21
CA ILE A 538 1.05 -17.20 21.01
C ILE A 538 -0.07 -16.15 21.15
N ARG A 539 -0.10 -15.18 20.24
CA ARG A 539 -1.24 -14.26 20.08
C ARG A 539 -2.36 -14.99 19.33
N TRP A 540 -3.43 -15.29 20.04
CA TRP A 540 -4.64 -15.92 19.55
C TRP A 540 -5.64 -14.86 19.15
N VAL A 541 -6.26 -15.02 17.98
CA VAL A 541 -7.43 -14.24 17.59
C VAL A 541 -8.65 -15.12 17.86
N LEU A 542 -9.51 -14.66 18.78
CA LEU A 542 -10.75 -15.31 19.18
C LEU A 542 -11.91 -14.34 18.97
N LEU A 543 -13.14 -14.78 19.22
CA LEU A 543 -14.34 -13.94 19.16
C LEU A 543 -15.01 -13.86 20.53
N GLU A 544 -15.56 -12.69 20.86
CA GLU A 544 -16.54 -12.53 21.95
C GLU A 544 -17.98 -12.45 21.41
N ASP A 545 -18.11 -12.00 20.17
CA ASP A 545 -19.36 -11.90 19.41
C ASP A 545 -18.99 -11.82 17.92
N ILE A 546 -19.98 -11.93 17.03
CA ILE A 546 -19.78 -11.62 15.61
C ILE A 546 -19.40 -10.13 15.47
N GLY A 547 -18.36 -9.86 14.69
CA GLY A 547 -17.81 -8.50 14.54
C GLY A 547 -16.97 -8.02 15.74
N ARG A 548 -16.74 -8.86 16.77
CA ARG A 548 -15.97 -8.51 17.97
C ARG A 548 -14.79 -9.46 18.20
N PRO A 549 -13.73 -9.36 17.39
CA PRO A 549 -12.52 -10.15 17.57
C PRO A 549 -11.69 -9.63 18.74
N VAL A 550 -11.12 -10.55 19.52
CA VAL A 550 -10.21 -10.26 20.63
C VAL A 550 -8.88 -10.98 20.46
N ILE A 551 -7.80 -10.34 20.91
CA ILE A 551 -6.46 -10.92 20.87
C ILE A 551 -6.07 -11.36 22.29
N ARG A 552 -5.80 -12.65 22.47
CA ARG A 552 -5.45 -13.26 23.76
C ARG A 552 -4.07 -13.91 23.72
N GLN A 553 -3.38 -13.91 24.86
CA GLN A 553 -2.07 -14.55 25.04
C GLN A 553 -2.07 -15.59 26.16
N ASP A 554 -3.18 -15.69 26.86
CA ASP A 554 -3.43 -16.48 28.07
C ASP A 554 -4.31 -17.71 27.77
N VAL A 555 -4.32 -18.18 26.52
CA VAL A 555 -4.98 -19.44 26.15
C VAL A 555 -4.19 -20.60 26.76
N PRO A 556 -4.80 -21.44 27.63
CA PRO A 556 -4.10 -22.55 28.27
C PRO A 556 -3.58 -23.56 27.24
N PRO A 557 -2.31 -24.00 27.30
CA PRO A 557 -1.77 -24.98 26.36
C PRO A 557 -2.56 -26.30 26.34
N GLU A 558 -3.01 -26.78 27.50
CA GLU A 558 -3.75 -28.04 27.64
C GLU A 558 -5.10 -27.97 26.90
N LEU A 559 -5.74 -26.79 26.91
CA LEU A 559 -6.97 -26.55 26.16
C LEU A 559 -6.72 -26.59 24.65
N VAL A 560 -5.57 -26.05 24.20
CA VAL A 560 -5.18 -26.09 22.79
C VAL A 560 -4.94 -27.53 22.35
N GLU A 561 -4.24 -28.33 23.15
CA GLU A 561 -3.99 -29.75 22.89
C GLU A 561 -5.29 -30.56 22.75
N GLU A 562 -6.24 -30.35 23.66
CA GLU A 562 -7.55 -31.00 23.64
C GLU A 562 -8.33 -30.65 22.36
N VAL A 563 -8.43 -29.35 22.02
CA VAL A 563 -9.16 -28.89 20.84
C VAL A 563 -8.48 -29.36 19.54
N VAL A 564 -7.15 -29.33 19.45
CA VAL A 564 -6.44 -29.87 18.29
C VAL A 564 -6.66 -31.38 18.16
N GLY A 565 -6.66 -32.13 19.27
CA GLY A 565 -7.01 -33.55 19.26
C GLY A 565 -8.42 -33.83 18.73
N GLU A 566 -9.41 -33.01 19.09
CA GLU A 566 -10.80 -33.10 18.60
C GLU A 566 -10.95 -32.74 17.11
N LEU A 567 -10.16 -31.78 16.63
CA LEU A 567 -10.13 -31.41 15.22
C LEU A 567 -9.56 -32.52 14.34
N LEU A 568 -8.68 -33.34 14.91
CA LEU A 568 -7.94 -34.40 14.22
C LEU A 568 -8.53 -35.81 14.37
N SER A 569 -9.46 -35.99 15.31
CA SER A 569 -10.17 -37.25 15.51
C SER A 569 -11.41 -37.31 14.62
N ALA A 570 -11.24 -37.87 13.43
CA ALA A 570 -12.32 -38.27 12.53
C ALA A 570 -12.09 -39.69 12.01
#